data_AF-A0A7D9LFF3-F1
#
_entry.id   AF-A0A7D9LFF3-F1
#
_cell.length_a   1.000
_cell.length_b   1.000
_cell.length_c   1.000
_cell.angle_alpha   90.00
_cell.angle_beta   90.00
_cell.angle_gamma   90.00
#
_symmetry.space_group_name_H-M   'P 1'
#
loop_
_entity.id
_entity.type
_entity.pdbx_description
1 polymer ?
#
loop_
_entity_poly.entity_id
_entity_poly.type
_entity_poly.pdbx_seq_one_letter_code
_entity_poly.pdbx_strand_id
1 'polypeptide(L)'
;MSNRKLKSINMRLFKEDLRLSDLCQQPPEELDDLTHSYNTTLKRMLDRHAPVQVRSVVVRPRVPWFTNGIREAKRERRKTERRWRTTNLDVDFQRFKRAKNRATYLMNRARSEFYSNLISENSGNQRKLFSITRKLFNQSNEMVFPPNCNMESFVDDMGTFFIRKITNLRAELACVDDCTYSNLGDPCVSSFEKFEPLEMEAVKHLVLESNTKSCSLDPIPTSMVKECLDELLPVLTSIINNCRSQKVVIDGVCSKKFDLSFGVPQGSCLGPLLFILYTSKLFKIIESHLPNAHCFADDTQLYLSFKPGTMLDEANAVRAMEACIAEATAGKG
;
A
#
# COMPACT_ATOMS: atom_id res chain seq x y z
N MET A 1 -6.05 17.60 -11.00
CA MET A 1 -5.35 17.33 -9.73
C MET A 1 -6.21 17.86 -8.62
N SER A 2 -6.47 17.07 -7.59
CA SER A 2 -7.10 17.49 -6.35
C SER A 2 -6.03 17.67 -5.27
N ASN A 3 -6.17 18.66 -4.40
CA ASN A 3 -5.34 18.81 -3.21
C ASN A 3 -6.16 19.28 -2.00
N ARG A 4 -5.64 19.03 -0.80
CA ARG A 4 -6.20 19.51 0.48
C ARG A 4 -5.14 20.35 1.19
N LYS A 5 -5.56 21.43 1.84
CA LYS A 5 -4.66 22.25 2.67
C LYS A 5 -4.60 21.69 4.10
N LEU A 6 -3.98 20.52 4.26
CA LEU A 6 -3.92 19.82 5.55
C LEU A 6 -3.19 20.64 6.64
N LYS A 7 -2.13 21.38 6.26
CA LYS A 7 -1.35 22.21 7.20
C LYS A 7 -2.09 23.44 7.72
N SER A 8 -3.21 23.83 7.12
CA SER A 8 -4.02 24.97 7.59
C SER A 8 -5.20 24.55 8.46
N ILE A 9 -5.32 23.27 8.80
CA ILE A 9 -6.36 22.79 9.70
C ILE A 9 -6.09 23.35 11.10
N ASN A 10 -7.10 23.95 11.70
CA ASN A 10 -7.06 24.29 13.12
C ASN A 10 -7.24 23.00 13.94
N MET A 11 -6.13 22.43 14.40
CA MET A 11 -6.13 21.14 15.08
C MET A 11 -6.91 21.16 16.39
N ARG A 12 -6.95 22.31 17.09
CA ARG A 12 -7.73 22.44 18.32
C ARG A 12 -9.23 22.25 18.06
N LEU A 13 -9.76 22.97 17.06
CA LEU A 13 -11.17 22.83 16.65
C LEU A 13 -11.47 21.42 16.12
N PHE A 14 -10.53 20.83 15.36
CA PHE A 14 -10.67 19.47 14.86
C PHE A 14 -10.80 18.45 16.00
N LYS A 15 -9.97 18.57 17.05
CA LYS A 15 -10.03 17.70 18.24
C LYS A 15 -11.32 17.91 19.03
N GLU A 16 -11.75 19.16 19.21
CA GLU A 16 -13.01 19.48 19.88
C GLU A 16 -14.21 18.85 19.13
N ASP A 17 -14.29 19.05 17.81
CA ASP A 17 -15.34 18.46 16.97
C ASP A 17 -15.28 16.92 16.96
N LEU A 18 -14.08 16.34 17.00
CA LEU A 18 -13.89 14.89 17.07
C LEU A 18 -14.38 14.32 18.41
N ARG A 19 -14.06 14.96 19.54
CA ARG A 19 -14.55 14.55 20.87
C ARG A 19 -16.07 14.58 20.97
N LEU A 20 -16.70 15.54 20.29
CA LEU A 20 -18.16 15.69 20.27
C LEU A 20 -18.84 14.78 19.25
N SER A 21 -18.08 14.07 18.42
CA SER A 21 -18.65 13.18 17.41
C SER A 21 -19.19 11.89 18.04
N ASP A 22 -20.20 11.31 17.37
CA ASP A 22 -20.81 10.04 17.77
C ASP A 22 -19.76 8.91 17.91
N LEU A 23 -18.68 8.96 17.14
CA LEU A 23 -17.57 8.01 17.21
C LEU A 23 -16.92 7.96 18.59
N CYS A 24 -16.74 9.12 19.25
CA CYS A 24 -16.09 9.21 20.56
C CYS A 24 -17.11 9.15 21.71
N GLN A 25 -18.33 9.63 21.49
CA GLN A 25 -19.37 9.66 22.53
C GLN A 25 -20.09 8.31 22.69
N GLN A 26 -20.39 7.65 21.56
CA GLN A 26 -21.16 6.41 21.50
C GLN A 26 -20.58 5.50 20.40
N PRO A 27 -19.36 4.96 20.60
CA PRO A 27 -18.76 4.04 19.64
C PRO A 27 -19.63 2.78 19.49
N PRO A 28 -19.90 2.31 18.25
CA PRO A 28 -20.55 1.03 18.04
C PRO A 28 -19.77 -0.14 18.65
N GLU A 29 -20.47 -1.16 19.13
CA GLU A 29 -19.85 -2.37 19.70
C GLU A 29 -19.35 -3.33 18.62
N GLU A 30 -20.09 -3.45 17.50
CA GLU A 30 -19.72 -4.30 16.38
C GLU A 30 -18.57 -3.70 15.57
N LEU A 31 -17.56 -4.54 15.26
CA LEU A 31 -16.32 -4.09 14.61
C LEU A 31 -16.56 -3.44 13.24
N ASP A 32 -17.44 -4.02 12.43
CA ASP A 32 -17.73 -3.53 11.08
C ASP A 32 -18.36 -2.13 11.15
N ASP A 33 -19.32 -1.94 12.07
CA ASP A 33 -19.99 -0.66 12.30
C ASP A 33 -19.04 0.38 12.92
N LEU A 34 -18.19 -0.04 13.86
CA LEU A 34 -17.17 0.81 14.47
C LEU A 34 -16.16 1.28 13.44
N THR A 35 -15.69 0.38 12.58
CA THR A 35 -14.73 0.69 11.50
C THR A 35 -15.37 1.57 10.43
N HIS A 36 -16.64 1.34 10.12
CA HIS A 36 -17.41 2.18 9.21
C HIS A 36 -17.58 3.60 9.79
N SER A 37 -17.98 3.70 11.05
CA SER A 37 -18.13 4.98 11.77
C SER A 37 -16.80 5.72 11.86
N TYR A 38 -15.70 5.03 12.16
CA TYR A 38 -14.34 5.59 12.17
C TYR A 38 -14.00 6.21 10.81
N ASN A 39 -14.15 5.43 9.73
CA ASN A 39 -13.80 5.89 8.39
C ASN A 39 -14.68 7.03 7.89
N THR A 40 -15.99 6.94 8.11
CA THR A 40 -16.95 7.95 7.64
C THR A 40 -16.84 9.24 8.44
N THR A 41 -16.75 9.15 9.77
CA THR A 41 -16.62 10.32 10.65
C THR A 41 -15.33 11.07 10.36
N LEU A 42 -14.19 10.38 10.27
CA LEU A 42 -12.91 11.03 10.00
C LEU A 42 -12.84 11.64 8.60
N LYS A 43 -13.39 10.97 7.57
CA LYS A 43 -13.51 11.57 6.22
C LYS A 43 -14.39 12.82 6.23
N ARG A 44 -15.55 12.76 6.88
CA ARG A 44 -16.48 13.90 7.02
C ARG A 44 -15.83 15.07 7.76
N MET A 45 -15.11 14.81 8.85
CA MET A 45 -14.35 15.84 9.57
C MET A 45 -13.25 16.43 8.69
N LEU A 46 -12.50 15.60 7.97
CA LEU A 46 -11.47 16.07 7.06
C LEU A 46 -12.06 16.95 5.95
N ASP A 47 -13.22 16.59 5.40
CA ASP A 47 -13.93 17.39 4.39
C ASP A 47 -14.41 18.73 4.96
N ARG A 48 -14.89 18.75 6.21
CA ARG A 48 -15.32 19.97 6.89
C ARG A 48 -14.16 20.94 7.16
N HIS A 49 -13.04 20.44 7.68
CA HIS A 49 -11.91 21.29 8.09
C HIS A 49 -10.88 21.54 6.96
N ALA A 50 -10.83 20.68 5.94
CA ALA A 50 -9.96 20.79 4.78
C ALA A 50 -10.64 20.24 3.49
N PRO A 51 -11.59 21.00 2.92
CA PRO A 51 -12.32 20.58 1.73
C PRO A 51 -11.39 20.38 0.53
N VAL A 52 -11.78 19.44 -0.34
CA VAL A 52 -11.00 19.11 -1.54
C VAL A 52 -11.04 20.27 -2.52
N GLN A 53 -9.86 20.78 -2.88
CA GLN A 53 -9.70 21.77 -3.92
C GLN A 53 -9.36 21.07 -5.24
N VAL A 54 -10.27 21.15 -6.21
CA VAL A 54 -10.06 20.54 -7.54
C VAL A 54 -9.54 21.58 -8.51
N ARG A 55 -8.41 21.27 -9.16
CA ARG A 55 -7.90 22.03 -10.30
C ARG A 55 -7.93 21.18 -11.56
N SER A 56 -8.57 21.69 -12.61
CA SER A 56 -8.53 21.11 -13.95
C SER A 56 -7.14 21.33 -14.54
N VAL A 57 -6.34 20.27 -14.61
CA VAL A 57 -5.06 20.28 -15.32
C VAL A 57 -5.26 19.45 -16.57
N VAL A 58 -5.07 20.06 -17.74
CA VAL A 58 -5.05 19.32 -19.00
C VAL A 58 -3.77 18.49 -19.03
N VAL A 59 -3.87 17.23 -18.59
CA VAL A 59 -2.77 16.28 -18.70
C VAL A 59 -2.64 15.90 -20.17
N ARG A 60 -1.61 16.44 -20.83
CA ARG A 60 -1.22 16.01 -22.16
C ARG A 60 -0.10 14.99 -21.99
N PRO A 61 -0.34 13.68 -22.14
CA PRO A 61 0.72 12.69 -22.03
C PRO A 61 1.85 13.08 -22.99
N ARG A 62 3.09 13.03 -22.50
CA ARG A 62 4.25 13.26 -23.37
C ARG A 62 4.30 12.12 -24.37
N VAL A 63 4.15 12.48 -25.64
CA VAL A 63 4.20 11.54 -26.74
C VAL A 63 5.66 11.51 -27.23
N PRO A 64 6.43 10.42 -27.01
CA PRO A 64 7.87 10.43 -27.25
C PRO A 64 8.26 10.73 -28.70
N TRP A 65 7.41 10.34 -29.65
CA TRP A 65 7.60 10.60 -31.08
C TRP A 65 7.18 12.01 -31.54
N PHE A 66 6.70 12.87 -30.63
CA PHE A 66 6.25 14.22 -30.99
C PHE A 66 7.41 15.22 -30.99
N THR A 67 7.99 15.45 -32.18
CA THR A 67 9.17 16.30 -32.38
C THR A 67 8.83 17.79 -32.62
N ASN A 68 9.86 18.66 -32.53
CA ASN A 68 9.73 20.08 -32.86
C ASN A 68 9.24 20.31 -34.30
N GLY A 69 9.69 19.48 -35.26
CA GLY A 69 9.25 19.55 -36.65
C GLY A 69 7.74 19.29 -36.83
N ILE A 70 7.15 18.38 -36.04
CA ILE A 70 5.70 18.17 -36.02
C ILE A 70 4.98 19.38 -35.44
N ARG A 71 5.56 20.00 -34.39
CA ARG A 71 5.00 21.22 -33.78
C ARG A 71 4.97 22.38 -34.78
N GLU A 72 6.03 22.57 -35.55
CA GLU A 72 6.12 23.57 -36.62
C GLU A 72 5.14 23.28 -37.75
N ALA A 73 5.05 22.04 -38.22
CA ALA A 73 4.09 21.65 -39.25
C ALA A 73 2.63 21.88 -38.81
N LYS A 74 2.30 21.63 -37.53
CA LYS A 74 0.98 21.96 -36.97
C LYS A 74 0.73 23.46 -36.86
N ARG A 75 1.76 24.26 -36.53
CA ARG A 75 1.67 25.74 -36.53
C ARG A 75 1.40 26.27 -37.93
N GLU A 76 2.16 25.81 -38.94
CA GLU A 76 1.97 26.21 -40.34
C GLU A 76 0.60 25.76 -40.90
N ARG A 77 0.12 24.56 -40.52
CA ARG A 77 -1.26 24.13 -40.85
C ARG A 77 -2.30 25.11 -40.30
N ARG A 78 -2.17 25.54 -39.04
CA ARG A 78 -3.11 26.50 -38.43
C ARG A 78 -2.99 27.89 -39.04
N LYS A 79 -1.78 28.34 -39.37
CA LYS A 79 -1.53 29.63 -40.02
C LYS A 79 -2.16 29.70 -41.40
N THR A 80 -1.94 28.68 -42.23
CA THR A 80 -2.54 28.58 -43.58
C THR A 80 -4.05 28.39 -43.52
N GLU A 81 -4.57 27.61 -42.55
CA GLU A 81 -6.01 27.47 -42.29
C GLU A 81 -6.67 28.82 -41.99
N ARG A 82 -6.08 29.62 -41.08
CA ARG A 82 -6.61 30.95 -40.74
C ARG A 82 -6.61 31.88 -41.95
N ARG A 83 -5.52 31.90 -42.72
CA ARG A 83 -5.41 32.73 -43.93
C ARG A 83 -6.48 32.36 -44.96
N TRP A 84 -6.64 31.07 -45.27
CA TRP A 84 -7.68 30.61 -46.19
C TRP A 84 -9.09 30.96 -45.71
N ARG A 85 -9.38 30.81 -44.41
CA ARG A 85 -10.68 31.21 -43.83
C ARG A 85 -10.96 32.71 -43.94
N THR A 86 -9.92 33.55 -44.02
CA THR A 86 -10.04 35.00 -44.18
C THR A 86 -10.15 35.41 -45.65
N THR A 87 -9.33 34.85 -46.53
CA THR A 87 -9.25 35.26 -47.94
C THR A 87 -10.26 34.53 -48.83
N ASN A 88 -10.66 33.31 -48.44
CA ASN A 88 -11.50 32.40 -49.21
C ASN A 88 -11.02 32.13 -50.65
N LEU A 89 -9.73 32.33 -50.93
CA LEU A 89 -9.12 32.11 -52.24
C LEU A 89 -8.66 30.65 -52.40
N ASP A 90 -8.81 30.09 -53.60
CA ASP A 90 -8.39 28.71 -53.90
C ASP A 90 -6.87 28.51 -53.72
N VAL A 91 -6.06 29.52 -54.05
CA VAL A 91 -4.60 29.47 -53.85
C VAL A 91 -4.23 29.24 -52.38
N ASP A 92 -4.96 29.88 -51.46
CA ASP A 92 -4.75 29.68 -50.02
C ASP A 92 -5.34 28.36 -49.52
N PHE A 93 -6.43 27.87 -50.15
CA PHE A 93 -6.95 26.52 -49.90
C PHE A 93 -5.92 25.44 -50.27
N GLN A 94 -5.28 25.55 -51.43
CA GLN A 94 -4.23 24.61 -51.85
C GLN A 94 -3.03 24.64 -50.89
N ARG A 95 -2.65 25.83 -50.40
CA ARG A 95 -1.60 25.97 -49.37
C ARG A 95 -2.00 25.29 -48.06
N PHE A 96 -3.23 25.47 -47.59
CA PHE A 96 -3.75 24.76 -46.43
C PHE A 96 -3.75 23.25 -46.63
N LYS A 97 -4.22 22.75 -47.78
CA LYS A 97 -4.25 21.32 -48.12
C LYS A 97 -2.84 20.71 -48.07
N ARG A 98 -1.84 21.38 -48.65
CA ARG A 98 -0.43 20.97 -48.57
C ARG A 98 0.08 20.93 -47.13
N ALA A 99 -0.17 21.98 -46.35
CA ALA A 99 0.26 22.05 -44.94
C ALA A 99 -0.44 20.99 -44.06
N LYS A 100 -1.73 20.71 -44.30
CA LYS A 100 -2.49 19.64 -43.66
C LYS A 100 -1.86 18.27 -43.96
N ASN A 101 -1.64 17.96 -45.23
CA ASN A 101 -1.07 16.68 -45.65
C ASN A 101 0.35 16.49 -45.10
N ARG A 102 1.18 17.54 -45.12
CA ARG A 102 2.51 17.52 -44.52
C ARG A 102 2.48 17.22 -43.02
N ALA A 103 1.60 17.87 -42.27
CA ALA A 103 1.47 17.63 -40.83
C ALA A 103 1.00 16.20 -40.52
N THR A 104 0.03 15.67 -41.29
CA THR A 104 -0.44 14.29 -41.16
C THR A 104 0.67 13.29 -41.48
N TYR A 105 1.40 13.49 -42.58
CA TYR A 105 2.51 12.64 -42.98
C TYR A 105 3.59 12.57 -41.90
N LEU A 106 4.04 13.72 -41.39
CA LEU A 106 5.07 13.77 -40.35
C LEU A 106 4.61 13.09 -39.05
N MET A 107 3.34 13.23 -38.67
CA MET A 107 2.80 12.54 -37.50
C MET A 107 2.79 11.02 -37.70
N ASN A 108 2.30 10.54 -38.84
CA ASN A 108 2.20 9.10 -39.11
C ASN A 108 3.59 8.46 -39.23
N ARG A 109 4.52 9.13 -39.93
CA ARG A 109 5.91 8.68 -40.08
C ARG A 109 6.62 8.58 -38.73
N ALA A 110 6.58 9.64 -37.92
CA ALA A 110 7.24 9.63 -36.60
C ALA A 110 6.64 8.58 -35.67
N ARG A 111 5.32 8.38 -35.71
CA ARG A 111 4.65 7.32 -34.94
C ARG A 111 5.12 5.94 -35.40
N SER A 112 5.16 5.70 -36.71
CA SER A 112 5.59 4.43 -37.29
C SER A 112 7.05 4.12 -36.93
N GLU A 113 7.97 5.05 -37.19
CA GLU A 113 9.40 4.89 -36.89
C GLU A 113 9.63 4.59 -35.41
N PHE A 114 8.95 5.32 -34.52
CA PHE A 114 9.08 5.09 -33.08
C PHE A 114 8.64 3.69 -32.65
N TYR A 115 7.46 3.22 -33.07
CA TYR A 115 7.00 1.89 -32.68
C TYR A 115 7.79 0.77 -33.37
N SER A 116 8.21 0.97 -34.62
CA SER A 116 9.10 0.03 -35.31
C SER A 116 10.43 -0.14 -34.56
N ASN A 117 11.07 0.97 -34.16
CA ASN A 117 12.32 0.93 -33.40
C ASN A 117 12.11 0.32 -32.01
N LEU A 118 11.02 0.69 -31.32
CA LEU A 118 10.71 0.15 -30.01
C LEU A 118 10.49 -1.37 -30.04
N ILE A 119 9.88 -1.89 -31.11
CA ILE A 119 9.70 -3.35 -31.30
C ILE A 119 11.05 -4.01 -31.60
N SER A 120 11.88 -3.44 -32.47
CA SER A 120 13.20 -4.02 -32.81
C SER A 120 14.14 -4.05 -31.60
N GLU A 121 14.20 -2.98 -30.82
CA GLU A 121 15.03 -2.86 -29.61
C GLU A 121 14.61 -3.82 -28.50
N ASN A 122 13.34 -4.24 -28.47
CA ASN A 122 12.79 -5.11 -27.42
C ASN A 122 12.42 -6.51 -27.96
N SER A 123 12.97 -6.91 -29.11
CA SER A 123 12.71 -8.19 -29.77
C SER A 123 13.06 -9.42 -28.91
N GLY A 124 14.06 -9.30 -28.03
CA GLY A 124 14.45 -10.35 -27.08
C GLY A 124 13.58 -10.44 -25.81
N ASN A 125 12.64 -9.51 -25.59
CA ASN A 125 11.82 -9.48 -24.36
C ASN A 125 10.32 -9.62 -24.69
N GLN A 126 9.86 -10.87 -24.74
CA GLN A 126 8.47 -11.21 -25.07
C GLN A 126 7.45 -10.48 -24.17
N ARG A 127 7.68 -10.38 -22.85
CA ARG A 127 6.75 -9.68 -21.92
C ARG A 127 6.56 -8.21 -22.30
N LYS A 128 7.65 -7.51 -22.60
CA LYS A 128 7.61 -6.10 -22.97
C LYS A 128 6.96 -5.91 -24.35
N LEU A 129 7.20 -6.83 -25.28
CA LEU A 129 6.59 -6.84 -26.60
C LEU A 129 5.06 -7.03 -26.52
N PHE A 130 4.59 -8.01 -25.75
CA PHE A 130 3.16 -8.21 -25.48
C PHE A 130 2.50 -7.00 -24.82
N SER A 131 3.19 -6.33 -23.88
CA SER A 131 2.70 -5.09 -23.28
C SER A 131 2.55 -3.95 -24.30
N ILE A 132 3.53 -3.77 -25.19
CA ILE A 132 3.49 -2.76 -26.26
C ILE A 132 2.34 -3.04 -27.23
N THR A 133 2.18 -4.29 -27.66
CA THR A 133 1.10 -4.74 -28.55
C THR A 133 -0.27 -4.48 -27.94
N ARG A 134 -0.47 -4.88 -26.67
CA ARG A 134 -1.73 -4.64 -25.95
C ARG A 134 -2.10 -3.15 -25.86
N LYS A 135 -1.10 -2.28 -25.61
CA LYS A 135 -1.27 -0.82 -25.61
C LYS A 135 -1.63 -0.26 -26.99
N LEU A 136 -1.10 -0.84 -28.08
CA LEU A 136 -1.43 -0.42 -29.45
C LEU A 136 -2.87 -0.79 -29.83
N PHE A 137 -3.35 -1.95 -29.37
CA PHE A 137 -4.70 -2.44 -29.64
C PHE A 137 -5.76 -1.98 -28.62
N ASN A 138 -5.38 -1.16 -27.64
CA ASN A 138 -6.29 -0.61 -26.63
C ASN A 138 -7.11 -1.70 -25.90
N GLN A 139 -6.55 -2.90 -25.75
CA GLN A 139 -7.17 -4.01 -25.02
C GLN A 139 -7.10 -3.68 -23.52
N SER A 140 -8.26 -3.45 -22.90
CA SER A 140 -8.39 -3.25 -21.46
C SER A 140 -7.98 -4.52 -20.72
N ASN A 141 -7.33 -4.35 -19.57
CA ASN A 141 -7.15 -5.43 -18.60
C ASN A 141 -8.46 -5.62 -17.82
N GLU A 142 -9.51 -6.08 -18.49
CA GLU A 142 -10.65 -6.61 -17.74
C GLU A 142 -10.25 -7.98 -17.20
N MET A 143 -10.26 -8.09 -15.87
CA MET A 143 -10.17 -9.39 -15.21
C MET A 143 -11.47 -10.11 -15.51
N VAL A 144 -11.40 -11.16 -16.33
CA VAL A 144 -12.53 -12.02 -16.61
C VAL A 144 -12.41 -13.25 -15.72
N PHE A 145 -13.33 -13.39 -14.77
CA PHE A 145 -13.45 -14.61 -13.98
C PHE A 145 -13.97 -15.76 -14.87
N PRO A 146 -13.67 -17.03 -14.55
CA PRO A 146 -14.18 -18.16 -15.30
C PRO A 146 -15.72 -18.12 -15.40
N PRO A 147 -16.31 -18.37 -16.58
CA PRO A 147 -17.74 -18.13 -16.83
C PRO A 147 -18.70 -18.98 -15.99
N ASN A 148 -18.23 -20.07 -15.38
CA ASN A 148 -19.05 -20.99 -14.57
C ASN A 148 -18.71 -20.92 -13.07
N CYS A 149 -18.03 -19.86 -12.62
CA CYS A 149 -17.67 -19.71 -11.23
C CYS A 149 -18.90 -19.29 -10.41
N ASN A 150 -19.38 -20.15 -9.51
CA ASN A 150 -20.33 -19.72 -8.49
C ASN A 150 -19.56 -18.82 -7.51
N MET A 151 -19.83 -17.51 -7.56
CA MET A 151 -19.13 -16.51 -6.76
C MET A 151 -19.30 -16.73 -5.26
N GLU A 152 -20.44 -17.24 -4.79
CA GLU A 152 -20.65 -17.50 -3.35
C GLU A 152 -19.72 -18.59 -2.84
N SER A 153 -19.67 -19.74 -3.54
CA SER A 153 -18.74 -20.83 -3.22
C SER A 153 -17.29 -20.40 -3.36
N PHE A 154 -16.97 -19.64 -4.40
CA PHE A 154 -15.60 -19.24 -4.70
C PHE A 154 -15.01 -18.30 -3.64
N VAL A 155 -15.81 -17.35 -3.16
CA VAL A 155 -15.39 -16.39 -2.13
C VAL A 155 -15.17 -17.11 -0.79
N ASP A 156 -15.99 -18.12 -0.48
CA ASP A 156 -15.79 -19.02 0.66
C ASP A 156 -14.56 -19.94 0.51
N ASP A 157 -14.34 -20.50 -0.68
CA ASP A 157 -13.17 -21.32 -1.00
C ASP A 157 -11.87 -20.52 -0.86
N MET A 158 -11.89 -19.26 -1.31
CA MET A 158 -10.80 -18.31 -1.12
C MET A 158 -10.53 -18.02 0.36
N GLY A 159 -11.57 -17.75 1.15
CA GLY A 159 -11.43 -17.57 2.60
C GLY A 159 -10.82 -18.80 3.28
N THR A 160 -11.31 -19.99 2.92
CA THR A 160 -10.81 -21.28 3.42
C THR A 160 -9.35 -21.53 3.03
N PHE A 161 -8.96 -21.15 1.81
CA PHE A 161 -7.59 -21.25 1.34
C PHE A 161 -6.61 -20.46 2.21
N PHE A 162 -6.94 -19.21 2.60
CA PHE A 162 -6.07 -18.41 3.45
C PHE A 162 -5.90 -19.00 4.85
N ILE A 163 -6.98 -19.50 5.45
CA ILE A 163 -6.90 -20.17 6.76
C ILE A 163 -6.05 -21.44 6.67
N ARG A 164 -6.31 -22.29 5.67
CA ARG A 164 -5.55 -23.53 5.45
C ARG A 164 -4.06 -23.25 5.21
N LYS A 165 -3.73 -22.18 4.48
CA LYS A 165 -2.34 -21.78 4.27
C LYS A 165 -1.63 -21.45 5.58
N ILE A 166 -2.28 -20.73 6.50
CA ILE A 166 -1.73 -20.45 7.84
C ILE A 166 -1.53 -21.75 8.61
N THR A 167 -2.52 -22.65 8.61
CA THR A 167 -2.42 -23.95 9.30
C THR A 167 -1.27 -24.79 8.76
N ASN A 168 -1.12 -24.86 7.44
CA ASN A 168 -0.04 -25.63 6.80
C ASN A 168 1.35 -25.04 7.12
N LEU A 169 1.51 -23.72 7.04
CA LEU A 169 2.78 -23.06 7.39
C LEU A 169 3.19 -23.34 8.84
N ARG A 170 2.23 -23.36 9.78
CA ARG A 170 2.51 -23.73 11.17
C ARG A 170 2.90 -25.20 11.32
N ALA A 171 2.22 -26.10 10.61
CA ALA A 171 2.57 -27.52 10.62
C ALA A 171 3.96 -27.77 10.04
N GLU A 172 4.34 -27.05 8.96
CA GLU A 172 5.67 -27.09 8.38
C GLU A 172 6.73 -26.57 9.36
N LEU A 173 6.49 -25.45 10.05
CA LEU A 173 7.41 -24.87 11.03
C LEU A 173 7.57 -25.76 12.29
N ALA A 174 6.50 -26.38 12.77
CA ALA A 174 6.55 -27.28 13.94
C ALA A 174 7.37 -28.56 13.67
N CYS A 175 7.51 -28.98 12.41
CA CYS A 175 8.36 -30.11 12.03
C CYS A 175 9.87 -29.78 12.00
N VAL A 176 10.27 -28.50 12.09
CA VAL A 176 11.68 -28.09 12.01
C VAL A 176 12.39 -28.20 13.38
N ASP A 177 11.64 -28.31 14.48
CA ASP A 177 12.19 -28.45 15.85
C ASP A 177 12.92 -29.79 16.10
N ASP A 178 12.93 -30.72 15.15
CA ASP A 178 13.67 -31.99 15.25
C ASP A 178 15.12 -31.90 14.69
N CYS A 179 15.59 -30.69 14.38
CA CYS A 179 17.00 -30.46 14.06
C CYS A 179 17.83 -30.54 15.34
N THR A 180 18.69 -31.54 15.40
CA THR A 180 19.61 -31.88 16.49
C THR A 180 20.57 -30.72 16.81
N TYR A 181 20.15 -29.77 17.63
CA TYR A 181 21.05 -28.87 18.37
C TYR A 181 21.32 -29.48 19.74
N SER A 182 22.31 -30.37 19.80
CA SER A 182 22.80 -30.91 21.06
C SER A 182 23.52 -29.81 21.86
N ASN A 183 22.94 -29.47 23.01
CA ASN A 183 23.51 -28.69 24.14
C ASN A 183 23.37 -27.16 24.11
N LEU A 184 22.15 -26.61 24.19
CA LEU A 184 21.91 -25.26 24.71
C LEU A 184 20.54 -25.19 25.41
N GLY A 185 20.57 -25.20 26.75
CA GLY A 185 19.48 -24.73 27.64
C GLY A 185 18.18 -25.54 27.65
N ASP A 186 17.40 -25.37 28.71
CA ASP A 186 16.04 -25.94 28.83
C ASP A 186 15.19 -25.63 27.59
N PRO A 187 14.30 -26.57 27.18
CA PRO A 187 13.38 -26.33 26.07
C PRO A 187 12.53 -25.08 26.36
N CYS A 188 12.48 -24.17 25.39
CA CYS A 188 11.65 -22.98 25.44
C CYS A 188 10.16 -23.35 25.66
N VAL A 189 9.61 -23.06 26.84
CA VAL A 189 8.21 -23.40 27.22
C VAL A 189 7.19 -22.32 26.82
N SER A 190 7.63 -21.21 26.24
CA SER A 190 6.74 -20.11 25.86
C SER A 190 6.04 -20.38 24.52
N SER A 191 4.80 -20.85 24.60
CA SER A 191 3.88 -21.00 23.48
C SER A 191 3.03 -19.73 23.35
N PHE A 192 3.12 -19.01 22.23
CA PHE A 192 2.22 -17.89 21.92
C PHE A 192 0.88 -18.43 21.42
N GLU A 193 0.04 -18.91 22.35
CA GLU A 193 -1.21 -19.59 22.03
C GLU A 193 -2.38 -18.65 21.77
N LYS A 194 -2.36 -17.47 22.41
CA LYS A 194 -3.49 -16.52 22.39
C LYS A 194 -3.00 -15.08 22.38
N PHE A 195 -3.71 -14.25 21.63
CA PHE A 195 -3.56 -12.80 21.69
C PHE A 195 -4.27 -12.26 22.93
N GLU A 196 -3.55 -11.60 23.81
CA GLU A 196 -4.15 -10.82 24.89
C GLU A 196 -4.63 -9.46 24.36
N PRO A 197 -5.72 -8.90 24.89
CA PRO A 197 -6.15 -7.54 24.56
C PRO A 197 -5.05 -6.54 24.93
N LEU A 198 -4.76 -5.59 24.04
CA LEU A 198 -3.83 -4.51 24.35
C LEU A 198 -4.51 -3.45 25.23
N GLU A 199 -3.77 -2.98 26.23
CA GLU A 199 -4.15 -1.81 27.01
C GLU A 199 -4.00 -0.51 26.19
N MET A 200 -4.74 0.53 26.60
CA MET A 200 -4.71 1.83 25.91
C MET A 200 -3.30 2.46 25.89
N GLU A 201 -2.54 2.36 26.97
CA GLU A 201 -1.17 2.91 27.01
C GLU A 201 -0.22 2.19 26.05
N ALA A 202 -0.36 0.87 25.93
CA ALA A 202 0.39 0.09 24.94
C ALA A 202 0.03 0.55 23.52
N VAL A 203 -1.26 0.67 23.20
CA VAL A 203 -1.71 1.16 21.89
C VAL A 203 -1.18 2.58 21.62
N LYS A 204 -1.21 3.46 22.62
CA LYS A 204 -0.71 4.84 22.51
C LYS A 204 0.77 4.86 22.15
N HIS A 205 1.58 4.13 22.91
CA HIS A 205 3.02 4.03 22.68
C HIS A 205 3.32 3.56 21.25
N LEU A 206 2.63 2.50 20.83
CA LEU A 206 2.85 1.89 19.52
C LEU A 206 2.45 2.79 18.35
N VAL A 207 1.33 3.51 18.46
CA VAL A 207 0.91 4.46 17.41
C VAL A 207 1.91 5.61 17.31
N LEU A 208 2.46 6.09 18.43
CA LEU A 208 3.48 7.14 18.41
C LEU A 208 4.80 6.68 17.76
N GLU A 209 5.25 5.45 18.03
CA GLU A 209 6.46 4.86 17.43
C GLU A 209 6.33 4.53 15.94
N SER A 210 5.10 4.31 15.43
CA SER A 210 4.86 3.92 14.04
C SER A 210 5.35 4.97 13.02
N ASN A 211 5.53 4.61 11.75
CA ASN A 211 5.86 5.62 10.73
C ASN A 211 4.63 6.51 10.41
N THR A 212 4.87 7.73 9.92
CA THR A 212 3.80 8.68 9.54
C THR A 212 3.37 8.54 8.08
N LYS A 213 3.62 7.39 7.44
CA LYS A 213 3.20 7.15 6.06
C LYS A 213 1.69 6.94 6.02
N SER A 214 1.06 7.41 4.94
CA SER A 214 -0.37 7.26 4.71
C SER A 214 -0.63 6.82 3.28
N CYS A 215 -1.72 6.10 3.08
CA CYS A 215 -2.20 5.62 1.79
C CYS A 215 -3.54 6.28 1.40
N SER A 216 -3.99 6.04 0.17
CA SER A 216 -5.26 6.61 -0.32
C SER A 216 -6.52 5.99 0.30
N LEU A 217 -6.38 4.86 1.01
CA LEU A 217 -7.49 4.19 1.69
C LEU A 217 -7.69 4.74 3.11
N ASP A 218 -6.69 5.42 3.68
CA ASP A 218 -6.77 5.98 5.02
C ASP A 218 -7.80 7.12 5.06
N PRO A 219 -8.66 7.19 6.10
CA PRO A 219 -9.67 8.23 6.18
C PRO A 219 -9.06 9.63 6.41
N ILE A 220 -7.94 9.68 7.14
CA ILE A 220 -7.11 10.87 7.35
C ILE A 220 -5.63 10.46 7.36
N PRO A 221 -4.70 11.39 7.08
CA PRO A 221 -3.27 11.12 7.21
C PRO A 221 -2.88 10.65 8.62
N THR A 222 -1.98 9.70 8.71
CA THR A 222 -1.41 9.12 9.94
C THR A 222 -0.81 10.19 10.84
N SER A 223 -0.22 11.25 10.26
CA SER A 223 0.26 12.40 11.04
C SER A 223 -0.87 13.07 11.83
N MET A 224 -2.07 13.20 11.24
CA MET A 224 -3.24 13.75 11.94
C MET A 224 -3.77 12.77 12.98
N VAL A 225 -3.80 11.46 12.67
CA VAL A 225 -4.18 10.42 13.65
C VAL A 225 -3.31 10.50 14.90
N LYS A 226 -2.00 10.69 14.73
CA LYS A 226 -1.08 10.88 15.87
C LYS A 226 -1.34 12.17 16.63
N GLU A 227 -1.66 13.26 15.94
CA GLU A 227 -1.99 14.52 16.59
C GLU A 227 -3.27 14.43 17.42
N CYS A 228 -4.31 13.71 16.95
CA CYS A 228 -5.56 13.48 17.68
C CYS A 228 -5.66 12.10 18.35
N LEU A 229 -4.49 11.53 18.72
CA LEU A 229 -4.42 10.18 19.26
C LEU A 229 -5.18 10.06 20.59
N ASP A 230 -5.09 11.04 21.48
CA ASP A 230 -5.75 10.99 22.77
C ASP A 230 -7.28 10.85 22.63
N GLU A 231 -7.87 11.48 21.61
CA GLU A 231 -9.30 11.38 21.31
C GLU A 231 -9.67 10.05 20.64
N LEU A 232 -8.79 9.52 19.80
CA LEU A 232 -9.03 8.28 19.05
C LEU A 232 -8.62 7.03 19.81
N LEU A 233 -7.87 7.17 20.90
CA LEU A 233 -7.24 6.04 21.59
C LEU A 233 -8.25 4.96 22.00
N PRO A 234 -9.40 5.27 22.62
CA PRO A 234 -10.37 4.23 22.99
C PRO A 234 -10.93 3.49 21.78
N VAL A 235 -11.18 4.23 20.69
CA VAL A 235 -11.72 3.69 19.43
C VAL A 235 -10.69 2.80 18.75
N LEU A 236 -9.44 3.24 18.65
CA LEU A 236 -8.35 2.46 18.06
C LEU A 236 -8.07 1.20 18.88
N THR A 237 -8.03 1.30 20.22
CA THR A 237 -7.87 0.14 21.10
C THR A 237 -9.02 -0.86 20.91
N SER A 238 -10.26 -0.38 20.83
CA SER A 238 -11.41 -1.24 20.56
C SER A 238 -11.30 -1.92 19.20
N ILE A 239 -10.96 -1.18 18.13
CA ILE A 239 -10.77 -1.75 16.79
C ILE A 239 -9.67 -2.82 16.81
N ILE A 240 -8.50 -2.53 17.39
CA ILE A 240 -7.37 -3.47 17.45
C ILE A 240 -7.76 -4.75 18.19
N ASN A 241 -8.41 -4.62 19.34
CA ASN A 241 -8.77 -5.78 20.17
C ASN A 241 -9.89 -6.63 19.54
N ASN A 242 -10.80 -6.01 18.78
CA ASN A 242 -11.91 -6.68 18.11
C ASN A 242 -11.59 -7.17 16.69
N CYS A 243 -10.49 -6.73 16.05
CA CYS A 243 -10.02 -7.12 14.72
C CYS A 243 -9.47 -8.56 14.63
N ARG A 244 -10.24 -9.56 15.09
CA ARG A 244 -9.85 -10.98 15.11
C ARG A 244 -10.64 -11.85 14.12
N SER A 245 -11.15 -11.25 13.06
CA SER A 245 -11.87 -12.00 12.02
C SER A 245 -11.63 -11.38 10.65
N GLN A 246 -11.83 -12.18 9.61
CA GLN A 246 -11.73 -11.76 8.21
C GLN A 246 -12.90 -12.28 7.37
N LYS A 247 -13.15 -11.58 6.26
CA LYS A 247 -14.07 -11.99 5.20
C LYS A 247 -13.48 -11.58 3.85
N VAL A 248 -13.78 -12.36 2.81
CA VAL A 248 -13.38 -12.07 1.43
C VAL A 248 -14.59 -11.43 0.74
N VAL A 249 -14.35 -10.36 -0.04
CA VAL A 249 -15.39 -9.71 -0.84
C VAL A 249 -14.94 -9.60 -2.28
N ILE A 250 -15.69 -10.20 -3.21
CA ILE A 250 -15.42 -10.14 -4.66
C ILE A 250 -16.72 -9.76 -5.37
N ASP A 251 -16.68 -8.68 -6.16
CA ASP A 251 -17.84 -8.15 -6.89
C ASP A 251 -19.10 -7.95 -6.03
N GLY A 252 -18.92 -7.59 -4.76
CA GLY A 252 -20.00 -7.37 -3.79
C GLY A 252 -20.51 -8.63 -3.08
N VAL A 253 -20.07 -9.82 -3.49
CA VAL A 253 -20.36 -11.08 -2.80
C VAL A 253 -19.39 -11.26 -1.63
N CYS A 254 -19.91 -11.55 -0.44
CA CYS A 254 -19.13 -11.71 0.78
C CYS A 254 -19.06 -13.18 1.21
N SER A 255 -17.88 -13.65 1.65
CA SER A 255 -17.77 -14.96 2.32
C SER A 255 -18.45 -14.94 3.67
N LYS A 256 -18.58 -16.13 4.25
CA LYS A 256 -18.71 -16.28 5.71
C LYS A 256 -17.55 -15.60 6.45
N LYS A 257 -17.79 -15.27 7.72
CA LYS A 257 -16.78 -14.71 8.63
C LYS A 257 -15.85 -15.84 9.08
N PHE A 258 -14.54 -15.59 9.06
CA PHE A 258 -13.52 -16.51 9.54
C PHE A 258 -12.78 -15.88 10.71
N ASP A 259 -12.79 -16.54 11.86
CA ASP A 259 -12.02 -16.08 13.02
C ASP A 259 -10.54 -16.32 12.81
N LEU A 260 -9.74 -15.33 13.18
CA LEU A 260 -8.29 -15.31 13.07
C LEU A 260 -7.68 -15.50 14.45
N SER A 261 -7.23 -16.72 14.72
CA SER A 261 -6.42 -17.01 15.89
C SER A 261 -4.99 -16.51 15.73
N PHE A 262 -4.51 -16.36 14.49
CA PHE A 262 -3.12 -16.02 14.16
C PHE A 262 -3.02 -15.15 12.90
N GLY A 263 -2.05 -14.25 12.89
CA GLY A 263 -1.79 -13.33 11.78
C GLY A 263 -2.71 -12.11 11.77
N VAL A 264 -2.48 -11.24 10.78
CA VAL A 264 -3.24 -10.00 10.57
C VAL A 264 -3.96 -10.09 9.22
N PRO A 265 -5.23 -9.66 9.10
CA PRO A 265 -5.94 -9.68 7.81
C PRO A 265 -5.18 -8.87 6.74
N GLN A 266 -4.69 -9.56 5.71
CA GLN A 266 -4.01 -8.92 4.57
C GLN A 266 -5.00 -8.13 3.72
N GLY A 267 -4.63 -6.91 3.33
CA GLY A 267 -5.48 -6.02 2.53
C GLY A 267 -6.39 -5.10 3.36
N SER A 268 -6.38 -5.20 4.69
CA SER A 268 -7.00 -4.18 5.55
C SER A 268 -6.15 -2.90 5.54
N CYS A 269 -6.78 -1.71 5.55
CA CYS A 269 -6.05 -0.44 5.64
C CYS A 269 -5.27 -0.31 6.97
N LEU A 270 -5.74 -0.97 8.02
CA LEU A 270 -5.05 -1.07 9.31
C LEU A 270 -4.02 -2.19 9.34
N GLY A 271 -3.98 -3.10 8.37
CA GLY A 271 -3.11 -4.28 8.35
C GLY A 271 -1.62 -3.94 8.49
N PRO A 272 -1.08 -2.96 7.75
CA PRO A 272 0.31 -2.52 7.93
C PRO A 272 0.58 -1.94 9.31
N LEU A 273 -0.38 -1.18 9.87
CA LEU A 273 -0.25 -0.66 11.24
C LEU A 273 -0.24 -1.82 12.23
N LEU A 274 -1.27 -2.68 12.21
CA LEU A 274 -1.42 -3.87 13.05
C LEU A 274 -0.22 -4.81 12.98
N PHE A 275 0.38 -4.99 11.80
CA PHE A 275 1.60 -5.77 11.63
C PHE A 275 2.79 -5.11 12.34
N ILE A 276 2.98 -3.80 12.18
CA ILE A 276 4.02 -3.05 12.91
C ILE A 276 3.76 -3.10 14.42
N LEU A 277 2.49 -2.99 14.87
CA LEU A 277 2.12 -3.13 16.27
C LEU A 277 2.53 -4.52 16.79
N TYR A 278 2.26 -5.58 16.02
CA TYR A 278 2.60 -6.95 16.37
C TYR A 278 4.10 -7.19 16.46
N THR A 279 4.89 -6.71 15.49
CA THR A 279 6.33 -6.92 15.45
C THR A 279 7.13 -5.96 16.34
N SER A 280 6.51 -4.90 16.87
CA SER A 280 7.17 -3.89 17.69
C SER A 280 7.90 -4.45 18.93
N LYS A 281 7.28 -5.41 19.65
CA LYS A 281 7.92 -6.07 20.81
C LYS A 281 9.16 -6.84 20.38
N LEU A 282 9.08 -7.57 19.27
CA LEU A 282 10.22 -8.27 18.68
C LEU A 282 11.34 -7.28 18.30
N PHE A 283 10.99 -6.13 17.72
CA PHE A 283 11.98 -5.11 17.38
C PHE A 283 12.68 -4.52 18.60
N LYS A 284 11.96 -4.31 19.72
CA LYS A 284 12.57 -3.83 20.98
C LYS A 284 13.54 -4.84 21.57
N ILE A 285 13.20 -6.12 21.54
CA ILE A 285 14.10 -7.21 21.98
C ILE A 285 15.34 -7.26 21.08
N ILE A 286 15.15 -7.15 19.77
CA ILE A 286 16.28 -7.12 18.83
C ILE A 286 17.17 -5.89 19.08
N GLU A 287 16.59 -4.71 19.28
CA GLU A 287 17.34 -3.48 19.53
C GLU A 287 18.12 -3.51 20.85
N SER A 288 17.60 -4.15 21.91
CA SER A 288 18.29 -4.25 23.20
C SER A 288 19.55 -5.11 23.16
N HIS A 289 19.58 -6.12 22.29
CA HIS A 289 20.75 -7.02 22.14
C HIS A 289 21.62 -6.69 20.93
N LEU A 290 21.03 -6.14 19.87
CA LEU A 290 21.64 -5.89 18.57
C LEU A 290 21.31 -4.45 18.10
N PRO A 291 21.97 -3.42 18.66
CA PRO A 291 21.60 -2.01 18.46
C PRO A 291 21.78 -1.49 17.03
N ASN A 292 22.49 -2.23 16.18
CA ASN A 292 22.66 -1.89 14.76
C ASN A 292 21.63 -2.59 13.86
N ALA A 293 20.68 -3.35 14.42
CA ALA A 293 19.67 -4.02 13.63
C ALA A 293 18.70 -3.03 12.95
N HIS A 294 18.29 -3.35 11.74
CA HIS A 294 17.34 -2.56 10.97
C HIS A 294 16.13 -3.41 10.60
N CYS A 295 14.94 -2.99 11.01
CA CYS A 295 13.70 -3.73 10.80
C CYS A 295 12.74 -2.92 9.93
N PHE A 296 12.17 -3.54 8.89
CA PHE A 296 11.17 -2.95 8.02
C PHE A 296 10.11 -3.99 7.63
N ALA A 297 8.91 -3.89 8.21
CA ALA A 297 7.86 -4.90 8.04
C ALA A 297 8.41 -6.31 8.34
N ASP A 298 8.33 -7.24 7.39
CA ASP A 298 8.84 -8.60 7.50
C ASP A 298 10.37 -8.70 7.28
N ASP A 299 11.01 -7.68 6.72
CA ASP A 299 12.46 -7.65 6.52
C ASP A 299 13.20 -7.21 7.79
N THR A 300 14.04 -8.10 8.33
CA THR A 300 14.92 -7.79 9.47
C THR A 300 16.38 -8.01 9.07
N GLN A 301 17.21 -6.99 9.24
CA GLN A 301 18.65 -7.02 8.97
C GLN A 301 19.41 -6.89 10.28
N LEU A 302 20.14 -7.94 10.64
CA LEU A 302 20.96 -7.98 11.86
C LEU A 302 22.42 -7.69 11.49
N TYR A 303 23.02 -6.70 12.14
CA TYR A 303 24.40 -6.31 11.91
C TYR A 303 25.26 -6.68 13.12
N LEU A 304 26.18 -7.63 12.92
CA LEU A 304 27.17 -8.05 13.90
C LEU A 304 28.54 -7.53 13.47
N SER A 305 29.26 -6.89 14.39
CA SER A 305 30.62 -6.41 14.16
C SER A 305 31.54 -7.00 15.22
N PHE A 306 32.62 -7.64 14.78
CA PHE A 306 33.67 -8.18 15.62
C PHE A 306 35.03 -8.07 14.90
N LYS A 307 36.12 -8.05 15.67
CA LYS A 307 37.48 -8.03 15.10
C LYS A 307 37.95 -9.45 14.79
N PRO A 308 38.31 -9.77 13.54
CA PRO A 308 38.80 -11.11 13.18
C PRO A 308 40.03 -11.49 14.01
N GLY A 309 40.05 -12.69 14.59
CA GLY A 309 41.20 -13.23 15.33
C GLY A 309 41.21 -12.91 16.82
N THR A 310 40.17 -12.25 17.34
CA THR A 310 39.97 -12.02 18.78
C THR A 310 38.83 -12.92 19.23
N MET A 311 39.16 -14.13 19.73
CA MET A 311 38.13 -15.12 20.12
C MET A 311 37.10 -14.58 21.13
N LEU A 312 37.47 -13.57 21.92
CA LEU A 312 36.56 -12.91 22.86
C LEU A 312 35.48 -12.07 22.16
N ASP A 313 35.83 -11.31 21.11
CA ASP A 313 34.88 -10.46 20.38
C ASP A 313 33.91 -11.30 19.54
N GLU A 314 34.42 -12.40 18.96
CA GLU A 314 33.62 -13.40 18.25
C GLU A 314 32.62 -14.08 19.21
N ALA A 315 33.10 -14.54 20.38
CA ALA A 315 32.23 -15.16 21.39
C ALA A 315 31.20 -14.17 21.97
N ASN A 316 31.53 -12.87 22.08
CA ASN A 316 30.59 -11.84 22.52
C ASN A 316 29.47 -11.61 21.49
N ALA A 317 29.81 -11.58 20.20
CA ALA A 317 28.83 -11.44 19.13
C ALA A 317 27.87 -12.63 19.07
N VAL A 318 28.39 -13.86 19.23
CA VAL A 318 27.56 -15.08 19.30
C VAL A 318 26.64 -15.05 20.53
N ARG A 319 27.17 -14.73 21.72
CA ARG A 319 26.36 -14.64 22.94
C ARG A 319 25.25 -13.59 22.87
N ALA A 320 25.51 -12.44 22.23
CA ALA A 320 24.48 -11.41 22.03
C ALA A 320 23.35 -11.93 21.13
N MET A 321 23.68 -12.68 20.09
CA MET A 321 22.69 -13.31 19.21
C MET A 321 21.89 -14.40 19.95
N GLU A 322 22.56 -15.26 20.71
CA GLU A 322 21.93 -16.32 21.52
C GLU A 322 20.99 -15.73 22.58
N ALA A 323 21.41 -14.67 23.28
CA ALA A 323 20.59 -13.96 24.26
C ALA A 323 19.37 -13.29 23.59
N CYS A 324 19.55 -12.68 22.42
CA CYS A 324 18.46 -12.11 21.63
C CYS A 324 17.43 -13.16 21.23
N ILE A 325 17.88 -14.31 20.71
CA ILE A 325 17.01 -15.42 20.34
C ILE A 325 16.28 -15.96 21.57
N ALA A 326 17.00 -16.20 22.66
CA ALA A 326 16.41 -16.71 23.90
C ALA A 326 15.35 -15.77 24.48
N GLU A 327 15.55 -14.44 24.44
CA GLU A 327 14.54 -13.49 24.92
C GLU A 327 13.36 -13.35 23.94
N ALA A 328 13.61 -13.39 22.64
CA ALA A 328 12.56 -13.36 21.62
C ALA A 328 11.66 -14.60 21.69
N THR A 329 12.23 -15.76 22.03
CA THR A 329 11.48 -17.01 22.20
C THR A 329 10.83 -17.11 23.58
N ALA A 330 11.43 -16.54 24.64
CA ALA A 330 10.93 -16.59 26.02
C ALA A 330 9.62 -15.82 26.29
N GLY A 331 9.16 -14.97 25.36
CA GLY A 331 7.82 -14.38 25.36
C GLY A 331 7.35 -13.85 26.72
N LYS A 332 7.92 -12.74 27.21
CA LYS A 332 7.25 -11.99 28.29
C LYS A 332 5.99 -11.34 27.70
N GLY A 333 4.84 -11.90 28.08
CA GLY A 333 3.49 -11.41 27.76
C GLY A 333 3.34 -9.92 27.95
#